data_AF-A0A967GW94-F1
#
_entry.id   AF-A0A967GW94-F1
#
_cell.length_a   1.000
_cell.length_b   1.000
_cell.length_c   1.000
_cell.angle_alpha   90.00
_cell.angle_beta   90.00
_cell.angle_gamma   90.00
#
_symmetry.space_group_name_H-M   'P 1'
#
loop_
_entity.id
_entity.type
_entity.pdbx_description
1 polymer ?
#
loop_
_entity_poly.entity_id
_entity_poly.type
_entity_poly.pdbx_seq_one_letter_code
_entity_poly.pdbx_strand_id
1 'polypeptide(L)' 'GGPVENALYLQRGDNLVFEDVSVAAGIGGGEAWGAGTAVVDIDGDGDLDIYTCNYDSPNQLFVND' A
#
# COMPACT_ATOMS: atom_id res chain seq x y z
N GLY A 1 6.77 20.45 -1.18
CA GLY A 1 6.50 19.15 -1.83
C GLY A 1 5.02 18.93 -1.79
N GLY A 2 4.44 18.40 -2.86
CA GLY A 2 3.07 17.93 -2.88
C GLY A 2 2.95 16.50 -2.34
N PRO A 3 1.74 15.93 -2.33
CA PRO A 3 1.57 14.50 -2.13
C PRO A 3 2.28 13.71 -3.23
N VAL A 4 2.64 12.48 -2.91
CA VAL A 4 3.30 11.53 -3.83
C VAL A 4 2.52 10.22 -3.81
N GLU A 5 2.74 9.40 -4.84
CA GLU A 5 2.09 8.10 -4.95
C GLU A 5 2.46 7.16 -3.78
N ASN A 6 1.56 6.23 -3.49
CA ASN A 6 1.84 5.14 -2.56
C ASN A 6 3.02 4.30 -3.07
N ALA A 7 3.83 3.79 -2.14
CA ALA A 7 4.94 2.91 -2.44
C ALA A 7 4.89 1.63 -1.61
N LEU A 8 5.09 0.48 -2.25
CA LEU A 8 5.19 -0.84 -1.64
C LEU A 8 6.49 -1.50 -2.06
N TYR A 9 7.29 -1.88 -1.07
CA TYR A 9 8.60 -2.46 -1.26
C TYR A 9 8.61 -3.90 -0.76
N LEU A 10 8.90 -4.84 -1.65
CA LEU A 10 9.02 -6.26 -1.32
C LEU A 10 10.48 -6.61 -1.06
N GLN A 11 10.77 -7.16 0.12
CA GLN A 11 12.11 -7.63 0.46
C GLN A 11 12.47 -8.86 -0.40
N ARG A 12 13.66 -8.82 -1.01
CA ARG A 12 14.22 -9.89 -1.83
C ARG A 12 15.33 -10.61 -1.06
N GLY A 13 15.01 -11.75 -0.46
CA GLY A 13 15.95 -12.55 0.33
C GLY A 13 16.42 -11.82 1.61
N ASP A 14 17.56 -12.24 2.15
CA ASP A 14 18.00 -11.82 3.48
C ASP A 14 18.95 -10.59 3.49
N ASN A 15 19.22 -10.00 2.33
CA ASN A 15 20.29 -9.02 2.14
C ASN A 15 19.84 -7.54 2.12
N LEU A 16 18.71 -7.21 2.76
CA LEU A 16 18.14 -5.84 2.79
C LEU A 16 17.99 -5.21 1.39
N VAL A 17 17.74 -6.04 0.37
CA VAL A 17 17.38 -5.59 -0.97
C VAL A 17 15.87 -5.54 -1.07
N PHE A 18 15.36 -4.42 -1.55
CA PHE A 18 13.93 -4.17 -1.69
C PHE A 18 13.61 -3.83 -3.15
N GLU A 19 12.59 -4.48 -3.68
CA GLU A 19 12.05 -4.19 -4.99
C GLU A 19 10.78 -3.36 -4.85
N ASP A 20 10.69 -2.28 -5.60
CA ASP A 20 9.45 -1.51 -5.72
C ASP A 20 8.43 -2.31 -6.53
N VAL A 21 7.35 -2.75 -5.87
CA VAL A 21 6.28 -3.53 -6.48
C VAL A 21 4.98 -2.74 -6.56
N SER A 22 5.01 -1.42 -6.38
CA SER A 22 3.81 -0.58 -6.23
C SER A 22 2.85 -0.68 -7.42
N VAL A 23 3.40 -0.64 -8.64
CA VAL A 23 2.61 -0.78 -9.88
C VAL A 23 2.11 -2.21 -10.06
N ALA A 24 2.97 -3.20 -9.78
CA ALA A 24 2.63 -4.60 -9.95
C ALA A 24 1.53 -5.06 -8.97
N ALA A 25 1.54 -4.52 -7.75
CA ALA A 25 0.55 -4.77 -6.71
C ALA A 25 -0.75 -3.95 -6.89
N GLY A 26 -0.82 -3.06 -7.88
CA GLY A 26 -1.99 -2.20 -8.10
C GLY A 26 -2.24 -1.16 -6.99
N ILE A 27 -1.29 -0.99 -6.07
CA ILE A 27 -1.39 -0.02 -4.96
C ILE A 27 -0.86 1.36 -5.33
N GLY A 28 -0.19 1.46 -6.47
CA GLY A 28 0.29 2.71 -7.05
C GLY A 28 -0.85 3.69 -7.35
N GLY A 29 -0.48 4.96 -7.53
CA GLY A 29 -1.44 6.04 -7.70
C GLY A 29 -2.03 6.55 -6.38
N GLY A 30 -2.78 7.64 -6.51
CA GLY A 30 -3.20 8.47 -5.38
C GLY A 30 -2.24 9.64 -5.19
N GLU A 31 -2.76 10.86 -5.31
CA GLU A 31 -2.03 12.10 -5.02
C GLU A 31 -2.60 12.73 -3.74
N ALA A 32 -2.80 11.91 -2.71
CA ALA A 32 -3.34 12.36 -1.43
C ALA A 32 -2.26 12.36 -0.35
N TRP A 33 -2.43 13.21 0.66
CA TRP A 33 -1.57 13.19 1.83
C TRP A 33 -1.96 12.02 2.73
N GLY A 34 -1.08 11.01 2.82
CA GLY A 34 -1.27 9.87 3.71
C GLY A 34 -1.20 10.26 5.19
N ALA A 35 -2.18 9.80 5.97
CA ALA A 35 -2.26 9.97 7.42
C ALA A 35 -1.81 8.72 8.19
N GLY A 36 -1.91 7.53 7.58
CA GLY A 36 -1.49 6.26 8.17
C GLY A 36 -1.89 5.05 7.33
N THR A 37 -1.27 3.91 7.61
CA THR A 37 -1.48 2.65 6.88
C THR A 37 -1.61 1.48 7.86
N ALA A 38 -2.49 0.54 7.57
CA ALA A 38 -2.66 -0.72 8.31
C ALA A 38 -2.64 -1.91 7.34
N VAL A 39 -2.20 -3.06 7.85
CA VAL A 39 -2.20 -4.34 7.13
C VAL A 39 -3.05 -5.32 7.93
N VAL A 40 -4.07 -5.90 7.30
CA VAL A 40 -5.08 -6.76 7.95
C VAL A 40 -5.76 -7.65 6.92
N ASP A 41 -6.07 -8.89 7.27
CA ASP A 41 -6.98 -9.77 6.50
C ASP A 41 -8.42 -9.31 6.78
N ILE A 42 -9.01 -8.54 5.86
CA ILE A 42 -10.31 -7.88 6.09
C ILE A 42 -11.50 -8.70 5.59
N ASP A 43 -11.30 -9.54 4.58
CA ASP A 43 -12.35 -10.35 3.97
C ASP A 43 -12.34 -11.83 4.38
N GLY A 44 -11.28 -12.26 5.08
CA GLY A 44 -11.17 -13.57 5.71
C GLY A 44 -10.66 -14.67 4.78
N ASP A 45 -9.95 -14.32 3.70
CA ASP A 45 -9.40 -15.29 2.75
C ASP A 45 -8.01 -15.85 3.17
N GLY A 46 -7.36 -15.20 4.14
CA GLY A 46 -6.06 -15.57 4.69
C GLY A 46 -4.87 -14.83 4.08
N ASP A 47 -5.10 -13.99 3.07
CA ASP A 47 -4.13 -13.05 2.55
C ASP A 47 -4.25 -11.69 3.26
N LEU A 48 -3.18 -10.89 3.24
CA LEU A 48 -3.14 -9.61 3.96
C LEU A 48 -3.46 -8.45 3.03
N ASP A 49 -4.47 -7.66 3.41
CA ASP A 49 -4.89 -6.45 2.69
C ASP A 49 -4.21 -5.20 3.23
N ILE A 50 -4.30 -4.11 2.46
CA ILE A 50 -3.72 -2.81 2.82
C ILE A 50 -4.83 -1.76 2.90
N TYR A 51 -4.89 -1.04 4.02
CA TYR A 51 -5.77 0.12 4.20
C TYR A 51 -4.96 1.39 4.45
N THR A 52 -5.21 2.45 3.68
CA THR A 52 -4.56 3.75 3.82
C THR A 52 -5.56 4.86 4.14
N CYS A 53 -5.21 5.68 5.13
CA CYS A 53 -5.95 6.89 5.48
C CYS A 53 -5.38 8.09 4.71
N ASN A 54 -6.24 8.92 4.14
CA ASN A 54 -5.86 10.09 3.36
C ASN A 54 -6.51 11.38 3.89
N TYR A 55 -5.79 12.50 3.85
CA TYR A 55 -6.37 13.82 4.11
C TYR A 55 -7.05 14.39 2.87
N ASP A 56 -8.22 15.02 3.07
CA ASP A 56 -9.01 15.68 2.03
C ASP A 56 -9.25 14.82 0.77
N SER A 57 -9.26 13.50 0.94
CA SER A 57 -9.45 12.50 -0.10
C SER A 57 -9.99 11.22 0.50
N PRO A 58 -10.67 10.36 -0.28
CA PRO A 58 -11.11 9.06 0.22
C PRO A 58 -9.94 8.22 0.73
N ASN A 59 -10.18 7.50 1.82
CA ASN A 59 -9.32 6.40 2.23
C ASN A 59 -9.35 5.29 1.18
N GLN A 60 -8.28 4.53 1.06
CA GLN A 60 -8.17 3.46 0.08
C GLN A 60 -8.03 2.11 0.80
N LEU A 61 -8.69 1.10 0.25
CA LEU A 61 -8.56 -0.30 0.64
C LEU A 61 -8.11 -1.06 -0.61
N PHE A 62 -7.03 -1.82 -0.47
CA PHE A 62 -6.48 -2.69 -1.50
C PHE A 62 -6.62 -4.12 -1.00
N VAL A 63 -7.49 -4.89 -1.65
CA VAL A 63 -7.73 -6.31 -1.36
C VAL A 63 -6.79 -7.16 -2.21
N ASN A 64 -6.13 -8.15 -1.61
CA ASN A 64 -5.19 -9.03 -2.29
C ASN A 64 -5.81 -10.41 -2.57
N ASP A 65 -6.24 -10.63 -3.81
CA ASP A 65 -6.77 -11.91 -4.33
C ASP A 65 -5.74 -12.76 -5.12
#